data_AF-A0A2A4SS73-F1
#
_entry.id   AF-A0A2A4SS73-F1
#
_cell.length_a   1.000
_cell.length_b   1.000
_cell.length_c   1.000
_cell.angle_alpha   90.00
_cell.angle_beta   90.00
_cell.angle_gamma   90.00
#
_symmetry.space_group_name_H-M   'P 1'
#
loop_
_entity.id
_entity.type
_entity.pdbx_description
1 polymer ?
#
loop_
_entity_poly.entity_id
_entity_poly.type
_entity_poly.pdbx_seq_one_letter_code
_entity_poly.pdbx_strand_id
1 'polypeptide(L)'
;MKKRILPFLIIGLMMGTALAQTPQADSDVELESFEKCNNWARHYCQIGDHETIVNNGLRAWKKKGIQLTTKRIQVLAQKVRQNLRIPPKAVPVEQ
;
A
#
# COMPACT_ATOMS: atom_id res chain seq x y z
N MET A 1 -53.87 -44.43 25.50
CA MET A 1 -54.47 -44.06 24.20
C MET A 1 -53.53 -43.15 23.43
N LYS A 2 -53.42 -43.39 22.12
CA LYS A 2 -52.44 -42.88 21.13
C LYS A 2 -52.26 -41.36 21.13
N LYS A 3 -51.03 -40.87 21.37
CA LYS A 3 -50.61 -39.51 21.01
C LYS A 3 -49.91 -39.57 19.64
N ARG A 4 -50.44 -38.80 18.70
CA ARG A 4 -50.05 -38.79 17.28
C ARG A 4 -48.72 -38.05 17.10
N ILE A 5 -47.83 -38.67 16.35
CA ILE A 5 -46.57 -38.11 15.85
C ILE A 5 -46.94 -37.11 14.77
N LEU A 6 -46.57 -35.84 14.94
CA LEU A 6 -46.59 -34.84 13.86
C LEU A 6 -45.13 -34.64 13.43
N PRO A 7 -44.77 -34.91 12.17
CA PRO A 7 -43.39 -34.81 11.73
C PRO A 7 -42.98 -33.34 11.57
N PHE A 8 -41.84 -33.04 12.16
CA PHE A 8 -40.85 -32.05 11.76
C PHE A 8 -41.12 -31.40 10.39
N LEU A 9 -41.56 -30.15 10.42
CA LEU A 9 -41.48 -29.24 9.28
C LEU A 9 -40.53 -28.10 9.70
N ILE A 10 -39.25 -28.47 9.86
CA ILE A 10 -38.15 -27.51 10.00
C ILE A 10 -37.90 -26.96 8.59
N ILE A 11 -38.61 -25.90 8.25
CA ILE A 11 -38.24 -25.02 7.14
C ILE A 11 -36.99 -24.28 7.61
N GLY A 12 -35.83 -24.85 7.32
CA GLY A 12 -34.54 -24.20 7.46
C GLY A 12 -34.50 -23.02 6.50
N LEU A 13 -34.97 -21.86 6.95
CA LEU A 13 -34.67 -20.59 6.33
C LEU A 13 -33.19 -20.28 6.60
N MET A 14 -32.31 -20.91 5.82
CA MET A 14 -30.92 -20.48 5.68
C MET A 14 -30.96 -19.11 5.00
N MET A 15 -31.16 -18.07 5.81
CA MET A 15 -30.75 -16.71 5.49
C MET A 15 -29.24 -16.76 5.29
N GLY A 16 -28.85 -17.08 4.06
CA GLY A 16 -27.49 -16.93 3.58
C GLY A 16 -27.12 -15.46 3.76
N THR A 17 -26.33 -15.20 4.79
CA THR A 17 -25.59 -13.96 4.93
C THR A 17 -24.62 -13.91 3.76
N ALA A 18 -25.08 -13.37 2.63
CA ALA A 18 -24.22 -12.89 1.57
C ALA A 18 -23.38 -11.77 2.18
N LEU A 19 -22.25 -12.12 2.77
CA LEU A 19 -21.16 -11.18 2.99
C LEU A 19 -20.73 -10.75 1.59
N ALA A 20 -21.30 -9.64 1.13
CA ALA A 20 -20.76 -8.88 0.03
C ALA A 20 -19.35 -8.48 0.43
N GLN A 21 -18.37 -9.32 0.09
CA GLN A 21 -16.97 -8.96 0.10
C GLN A 21 -16.82 -7.95 -1.03
N THR A 22 -17.08 -6.69 -0.72
CA THR A 22 -16.64 -5.58 -1.57
C THR A 22 -15.16 -5.84 -1.84
N PRO A 23 -14.73 -5.89 -3.12
CA PRO A 23 -13.30 -5.93 -3.38
C PRO A 23 -12.73 -4.72 -2.66
N GLN A 24 -11.84 -4.96 -1.69
CA GLN A 24 -11.00 -3.91 -1.15
C GLN A 24 -10.20 -3.42 -2.35
N ALA A 25 -10.74 -2.44 -3.07
CA ALA A 25 -9.99 -1.59 -3.95
C ALA A 25 -8.78 -1.20 -3.13
N ASP A 26 -7.60 -1.64 -3.57
CA ASP A 26 -6.32 -1.34 -2.97
C ASP A 26 -6.40 0.11 -2.51
N SER A 27 -6.60 0.32 -1.21
CA SER A 27 -6.81 1.65 -0.67
C SER A 27 -5.49 2.34 -0.92
N ASP A 28 -5.46 3.22 -1.92
CA ASP A 28 -4.25 3.92 -2.31
C ASP A 28 -3.76 4.64 -1.07
N VAL A 29 -2.67 4.14 -0.48
CA VAL A 29 -2.21 4.62 0.80
C VAL A 29 -1.66 6.01 0.57
N GLU A 30 -2.44 7.02 0.92
CA GLU A 30 -2.08 8.41 0.71
C GLU A 30 -0.99 8.85 1.70
N LEU A 31 -0.06 9.65 1.22
CA LEU A 31 0.94 10.32 2.04
C LEU A 31 0.37 11.66 2.52
N GLU A 32 0.48 11.91 3.81
CA GLU A 32 0.19 13.23 4.37
C GLU A 32 1.20 14.26 3.87
N SER A 33 0.84 15.54 3.91
CA SER A 33 1.72 16.64 3.46
C SER A 33 3.07 16.63 4.15
N PHE A 34 3.13 16.23 5.43
CA PHE A 34 4.39 16.06 6.15
C PHE A 34 5.25 14.95 5.54
N GLU A 35 4.64 13.85 5.11
CA GLU A 35 5.31 12.63 4.65
C GLU A 35 5.85 12.75 3.23
N LYS A 36 5.31 13.65 2.41
CA LYS A 36 5.77 13.86 1.03
C LYS A 36 7.22 14.38 0.96
N CYS A 37 7.93 13.96 -0.08
CA CYS A 37 9.30 14.40 -0.35
C CYS A 37 9.34 15.90 -0.69
N ASN A 38 8.36 16.43 -1.44
CA ASN A 38 8.31 17.85 -1.80
C ASN A 38 7.88 18.82 -0.68
N ASN A 39 7.96 18.40 0.58
CA ASN A 39 7.73 19.31 1.68
C ASN A 39 8.85 20.37 1.73
N TRP A 40 8.47 21.65 1.84
CA TRP A 40 9.36 22.81 1.85
C TRP A 40 10.51 22.71 2.88
N ALA A 41 10.34 21.95 3.96
CA ALA A 41 11.34 21.73 4.99
C ALA A 41 12.43 20.68 4.62
N ARG A 42 12.34 20.03 3.45
CA ARG A 42 13.20 18.88 3.08
C ARG A 42 14.19 19.25 1.97
N HIS A 43 15.28 19.91 2.33
CA HIS A 43 16.36 20.30 1.40
C HIS A 43 17.04 19.14 0.64
N TYR A 44 16.86 17.89 1.09
CA TYR A 44 17.40 16.69 0.45
C TYR A 44 16.48 16.09 -0.62
N CYS A 45 15.27 16.62 -0.78
CA CYS A 45 14.34 16.23 -1.82
C CYS A 45 14.49 17.11 -3.07
N GLN A 46 14.27 16.52 -4.24
CA GLN A 46 14.33 17.18 -5.53
C GLN A 46 13.03 16.90 -6.30
N ILE A 47 12.48 17.93 -6.94
CA ILE A 47 11.28 17.82 -7.79
C ILE A 47 11.60 16.94 -9.01
N GLY A 48 10.60 16.19 -9.48
CA GLY A 48 10.71 15.31 -10.65
C GLY A 48 10.83 13.83 -10.27
N ASP A 49 11.67 13.07 -10.98
CA ASP A 49 11.78 11.61 -10.79
C ASP A 49 12.17 11.22 -9.38
N HIS A 50 13.06 12.01 -8.75
CA HIS A 50 13.45 11.79 -7.37
C HIS A 50 12.24 11.81 -6.43
N GLU A 51 11.41 12.85 -6.51
CA GLU A 51 10.19 12.98 -5.71
C GLU A 51 9.25 11.79 -5.95
N THR A 52 9.01 11.44 -7.20
CA THR A 52 8.12 10.33 -7.58
C THR A 52 8.58 9.01 -6.99
N ILE A 53 9.86 8.68 -7.14
CA ILE A 53 10.44 7.42 -6.64
C ILE A 53 10.43 7.38 -5.11
N VAL A 54 10.79 8.49 -4.45
CA VAL A 54 10.76 8.57 -2.98
C VAL A 54 9.33 8.42 -2.49
N ASN A 55 8.37 9.18 -3.02
CA ASN A 55 6.97 9.09 -2.61
C ASN A 55 6.38 7.68 -2.82
N ASN A 56 6.73 7.00 -3.92
CA ASN A 56 6.35 5.60 -4.14
C ASN A 56 6.92 4.68 -3.05
N GLY A 57 8.19 4.84 -2.69
CA GLY A 57 8.82 4.06 -1.62
C GLY A 57 8.18 4.33 -0.25
N LEU A 58 7.80 5.58 0.03
CA LEU A 58 7.10 5.96 1.25
C LEU A 58 5.69 5.38 1.31
N ARG A 59 4.93 5.38 0.20
CA ARG A 59 3.63 4.69 0.12
C ARG A 59 3.77 3.21 0.41
N ALA A 60 4.78 2.55 -0.15
CA ALA A 60 5.05 1.14 0.10
C ALA A 60 5.40 0.86 1.57
N TRP A 61 6.11 1.78 2.24
CA TRP A 61 6.38 1.69 3.67
C TRP A 61 5.11 1.90 4.51
N LYS A 62 4.30 2.90 4.19
CA LYS A 62 3.05 3.19 4.89
C LYS A 62 2.04 2.06 4.74
N LYS A 63 1.94 1.44 3.55
CA LYS A 63 1.14 0.21 3.30
C LYS A 63 1.57 -0.97 4.17
N LYS A 64 2.85 -1.01 4.59
CA LYS A 64 3.40 -2.02 5.51
C LYS A 64 3.30 -1.63 7.00
N GLY A 65 2.63 -0.52 7.32
CA GLY A 65 2.53 0.00 8.69
C GLY A 65 3.84 0.61 9.22
N ILE A 66 4.81 0.91 8.36
CA ILE A 66 6.07 1.52 8.77
C ILE A 66 5.85 3.01 8.98
N GLN A 67 6.11 3.49 10.21
CA GLN A 67 6.06 4.91 10.54
C GLN A 67 7.07 5.73 9.72
N LEU A 68 6.59 6.80 9.08
CA LEU A 68 7.40 7.67 8.20
C LEU A 68 8.04 8.82 8.97
N THR A 69 9.17 8.57 9.61
CA THR A 69 9.93 9.60 10.32
C THR A 69 10.83 10.41 9.37
N THR A 70 11.21 11.63 9.76
CA THR A 70 12.13 12.48 8.97
C THR A 70 13.43 11.76 8.61
N LYS A 71 14.02 11.03 9.56
CA LYS A 71 15.26 10.26 9.34
C LYS A 71 15.08 9.17 8.28
N ARG A 72 13.97 8.44 8.32
CA ARG A 72 13.67 7.37 7.34
C ARG A 72 13.47 7.93 5.94
N ILE A 73 12.72 9.02 5.83
CA ILE A 73 12.49 9.72 4.56
C ILE A 73 13.82 10.24 4.00
N GLN A 74 14.68 10.83 4.83
CA GLN A 74 16.00 11.28 4.43
C GLN A 74 16.89 10.14 3.91
N VAL A 75 16.92 9.00 4.60
CA VAL A 75 17.70 7.83 4.18
C VAL A 75 17.22 7.32 2.82
N LEU A 76 15.91 7.21 2.62
CA LEU A 76 15.35 6.81 1.33
C LEU A 76 15.71 7.81 0.22
N ALA A 77 15.52 9.11 0.46
CA ALA A 77 15.85 10.16 -0.49
C ALA A 77 17.34 10.13 -0.89
N GLN A 78 18.26 9.99 0.08
CA GLN A 78 19.69 9.89 -0.21
C GLN A 78 20.02 8.64 -1.04
N LYS A 79 19.41 7.50 -0.74
CA LYS A 79 19.58 6.27 -1.52
C LYS A 79 19.10 6.42 -2.96
N VAL A 80 17.92 7.00 -3.17
CA VAL A 80 17.37 7.28 -4.50
C VAL A 80 18.28 8.23 -5.27
N ARG A 81 18.77 9.30 -4.63
CA ARG A 81 19.70 10.26 -5.25
C ARG A 81 21.00 9.63 -5.69
N GLN A 82 21.56 8.70 -4.91
CA GLN A 82 22.76 7.96 -5.30
C GLN A 82 22.49 7.08 -6.52
N ASN A 83 21.36 6.37 -6.54
CA ASN A 83 20.98 5.51 -7.66
C ASN A 83 20.72 6.29 -8.96
N LEU A 84 20.10 7.47 -8.88
CA LEU A 84 19.87 8.32 -10.06
C LEU A 84 21.15 8.94 -10.64
N ARG A 85 22.21 9.06 -9.83
CA ARG A 85 23.52 9.58 -10.29
C ARG A 85 24.39 8.53 -10.97
N ILE A 86 24.13 7.25 -10.70
CA ILE A 86 24.83 6.16 -11.36
C ILE A 86 24.09 5.91 -12.67
N PRO A 87 24.63 6.29 -13.84
CA PRO A 87 24.01 5.90 -15.09
C PRO A 87 23.87 4.37 -15.10
N PRO A 88 22.74 3.82 -15.57
CA PRO A 88 22.60 2.37 -15.67
C PRO A 88 23.80 1.85 -16.45
N LYS A 89 24.58 0.97 -15.81
CA LYS A 89 25.77 0.37 -16.43
C LYS A 89 25.28 -0.23 -17.74
N ALA A 90 25.72 0.32 -18.88
CA ALA A 90 25.34 -0.19 -20.18
C ALA A 90 25.74 -1.67 -20.20
N VAL A 91 24.75 -2.56 -20.14
CA VAL A 91 24.97 -3.99 -20.30
C VAL A 91 25.36 -4.15 -21.76
N PRO A 92 26.57 -4.64 -22.08
CA PRO A 92 26.90 -4.98 -23.44
C PRO A 92 25.87 -6.01 -23.90
N VAL A 93 25.09 -5.66 -24.91
CA VAL A 93 24.27 -6.63 -25.62
C VAL A 93 25.26 -7.51 -26.36
N GLU A 94 25.58 -8.69 -25.80
CA GLU A 94 26.20 -9.75 -26.58
C GLU A 94 25.26 -10.07 -27.74
N GLN A 95 25.73 -9.81 -28.97
CA GLN A 95 25.08 -10.17 -30.22
C GLN A 95 25.45 -11.59 -30.62
#